data_AF-E3MWU5-F1
#
_entry.id   AF-E3MWU5-F1
#
_cell.length_a   1.000
_cell.length_b   1.000
_cell.length_c   1.000
_cell.angle_alpha   90.00
_cell.angle_beta   90.00
_cell.angle_gamma   90.00
#
_symmetry.space_group_name_H-M   'P 1'
#
loop_
_entity.id
_entity.type
_entity.pdbx_description
1 polymer ?
#
loop_
_entity_poly.entity_id
_entity_poly.type
_entity_poly.pdbx_seq_one_letter_code
_entity_poly.pdbx_strand_id
1 'polypeptide(L)'
;MNREFGLKWNRIIDEVMICNPTSFELNYMLLQLCLHNAGKKHQGNVLEATERLLGILADNLHAYYSNKIRTTNYSGRIAQMMKINRMIEVELRDRIEKNSLANVFDLYKVEYSHSEMFDLV
;
A
#
# COMPACT_ATOMS: atom_id res chain seq x y z
N MET A 1 3.22 -10.97 23.26
CA MET A 1 3.01 -10.96 21.79
C MET A 1 2.74 -9.56 21.21
N ASN A 2 2.19 -8.59 21.96
CA ASN A 2 1.84 -7.25 21.41
C ASN A 2 2.99 -6.24 21.21
N ARG A 3 4.20 -6.46 21.76
CA ARG A 3 5.30 -5.48 21.63
C ARG A 3 5.96 -5.49 20.25
N GLU A 4 6.20 -6.67 19.66
CA GLU A 4 6.87 -6.76 18.35
C GLU A 4 6.02 -6.21 17.19
N PHE A 5 4.70 -6.33 17.27
CA PHE A 5 3.77 -5.81 16.27
C PHE A 5 3.81 -4.28 16.19
N GLY A 6 3.75 -3.61 17.35
CA GLY A 6 3.87 -2.15 17.41
C GLY A 6 5.21 -1.66 16.86
N LEU A 7 6.29 -2.41 17.10
CA LEU A 7 7.63 -2.04 16.64
C LEU A 7 7.76 -2.01 15.10
N LYS A 8 7.10 -2.93 14.38
CA LYS A 8 7.15 -2.95 12.91
C LYS A 8 6.37 -1.80 12.27
N TRP A 9 5.14 -1.56 12.73
CA TRP A 9 4.33 -0.43 12.24
C TRP A 9 4.93 0.92 12.59
N ASN A 10 5.49 1.08 13.79
CA ASN A 10 6.18 2.30 14.18
C ASN A 10 7.32 2.63 13.22
N ARG A 11 8.10 1.63 12.80
CA ARG A 11 9.16 1.83 11.80
C ARG A 11 8.63 2.31 10.45
N ILE A 12 7.48 1.79 10.00
CA ILE A 12 6.84 2.25 8.76
C ILE A 12 6.41 3.71 8.91
N ILE A 13 5.80 4.07 10.04
CA ILE A 13 5.39 5.45 10.33
C ILE A 13 6.61 6.37 10.38
N ASP A 14 7.70 5.97 11.03
CA ASP A 14 8.94 6.75 11.09
C ASP A 14 9.49 7.01 9.67
N GLU A 15 9.53 5.99 8.81
CA GLU A 15 10.00 6.14 7.42
C GLU A 15 9.07 7.03 6.58
N VAL A 16 7.75 6.98 6.81
CA VAL A 16 6.78 7.90 6.21
C VAL A 16 7.04 9.34 6.67
N MET A 17 7.26 9.54 7.97
CA MET A 17 7.55 10.87 8.55
C MET A 17 8.85 11.45 8.00
N ILE A 18 9.90 10.61 7.85
CA ILE A 18 11.17 11.00 7.23
C ILE A 18 10.98 11.35 5.75
N CYS A 19 10.18 10.57 5.01
CA CYS A 19 9.88 10.84 3.61
C CYS A 19 9.06 12.14 3.44
N ASN A 20 8.26 12.49 4.45
CA ASN A 20 7.34 13.64 4.48
C ASN A 20 6.63 13.82 3.13
N PRO A 21 5.82 12.85 2.69
CA PRO A 21 5.19 12.87 1.38
C PRO A 21 4.14 13.99 1.29
N THR A 22 4.06 14.63 0.14
CA THR A 22 2.97 15.57 -0.16
C THR A 22 1.66 14.82 -0.30
N SER A 23 0.52 15.50 -0.23
CA SER A 23 -0.78 14.87 -0.46
C SER A 23 -0.88 14.18 -1.83
N PHE A 24 -0.16 14.70 -2.83
CA PHE A 24 -0.11 14.09 -4.16
C PHE A 24 0.67 12.77 -4.15
N GLU A 25 1.82 12.75 -3.48
CA GLU A 25 2.65 11.56 -3.32
C GLU A 25 1.98 10.49 -2.46
N LEU A 26 1.30 10.88 -1.38
CA LEU A 26 0.49 9.98 -0.56
C LEU A 26 -0.62 9.32 -1.38
N ASN A 27 -1.33 10.10 -2.21
CA ASN A 27 -2.35 9.56 -3.12
C ASN A 27 -1.75 8.58 -4.12
N TYR A 28 -0.59 8.92 -4.71
CA TYR A 28 0.13 8.01 -5.60
C TYR A 28 0.49 6.69 -4.89
N MET A 29 1.05 6.77 -3.68
CA MET A 29 1.43 5.61 -2.88
C MET A 29 0.23 4.72 -2.55
N LEU A 30 -0.89 5.32 -2.13
CA LEU A 30 -2.12 4.60 -1.80
C LEU A 30 -2.71 3.90 -3.03
N LEU A 31 -2.86 4.63 -4.13
CA LEU A 31 -3.40 4.07 -5.38
C LEU A 31 -2.51 2.94 -5.91
N GLN A 32 -1.19 3.10 -5.82
CA GLN A 32 -0.25 2.06 -6.22
C GLN A 32 -0.48 0.78 -5.39
N LEU A 33 -0.58 0.88 -4.06
CA LEU A 33 -0.83 -0.26 -3.18
C LEU A 33 -2.15 -0.96 -3.52
N CYS A 34 -3.23 -0.20 -3.68
CA CYS A 34 -4.55 -0.73 -3.96
C CYS A 34 -4.62 -1.44 -5.33
N LEU A 35 -4.14 -0.77 -6.39
CA LEU A 35 -4.20 -1.30 -7.75
C LEU A 35 -3.28 -2.51 -7.93
N HIS A 36 -2.09 -2.48 -7.34
CA HIS A 36 -1.18 -3.63 -7.39
C HIS A 36 -1.75 -4.84 -6.65
N ASN A 37 -2.40 -4.63 -5.50
CA ASN A 37 -3.08 -5.70 -4.78
C ASN A 37 -4.28 -6.25 -5.58
N ALA A 38 -5.10 -5.37 -6.16
CA ALA A 38 -6.26 -5.76 -6.97
C ALA A 38 -5.85 -6.55 -8.22
N GLY A 39 -4.82 -6.09 -8.94
CA GLY A 39 -4.30 -6.78 -10.13
C GLY A 39 -3.77 -8.17 -9.80
N LYS A 40 -3.01 -8.31 -8.70
CA LYS A 40 -2.52 -9.61 -8.23
C LYS A 40 -3.65 -10.55 -7.81
N LYS A 41 -4.70 -10.04 -7.17
CA LYS A 41 -5.82 -10.84 -6.67
C LYS A 41 -6.69 -11.37 -7.81
N HIS A 42 -7.07 -10.53 -8.76
CA HIS A 42 -8.08 -10.87 -9.75
C HIS A 42 -7.52 -11.34 -11.11
N GLN A 43 -6.27 -10.99 -11.43
CA GLN A 43 -5.58 -11.38 -12.67
C GLN A 43 -6.37 -11.04 -13.95
N GLY A 44 -5.92 -11.54 -15.12
CA GLY A 44 -6.60 -11.37 -16.42
C GLY A 44 -6.86 -9.92 -16.79
N ASN A 45 -8.10 -9.62 -17.20
CA ASN A 45 -8.51 -8.28 -17.63
C ASN A 45 -8.36 -7.22 -16.52
N VAL A 46 -8.50 -7.62 -15.25
CA VAL A 46 -8.32 -6.70 -14.12
C VAL A 46 -6.85 -6.33 -13.97
N LEU A 47 -5.95 -7.31 -14.10
CA LEU A 47 -4.51 -7.05 -14.08
C LEU A 47 -4.12 -6.05 -15.17
N GLU A 48 -4.55 -6.27 -16.42
CA GLU A 48 -4.27 -5.37 -17.53
C GLU A 48 -4.80 -3.94 -17.26
N ALA A 49 -6.03 -3.83 -16.77
CA ALA A 49 -6.61 -2.53 -16.41
C ALA A 49 -5.82 -1.84 -15.29
N THR A 50 -5.43 -2.58 -14.25
CA THR A 50 -4.64 -2.03 -13.14
C THR A 50 -3.24 -1.63 -13.56
N GLU A 51 -2.55 -2.39 -14.41
CA GLU A 51 -1.24 -2.05 -14.96
C GLU A 51 -1.30 -0.79 -15.81
N ARG A 52 -2.33 -0.65 -16.65
CA ARG A 52 -2.58 0.57 -17.41
C ARG A 52 -2.80 1.78 -16.49
N LEU A 53 -3.58 1.64 -15.42
CA LEU A 53 -3.80 2.71 -14.45
C LEU A 53 -2.52 3.06 -13.70
N LEU A 54 -1.70 2.07 -13.33
CA LEU A 54 -0.39 2.29 -12.70
C LEU A 54 0.57 3.05 -13.64
N GLY A 55 0.55 2.76 -14.94
CA GLY A 55 1.29 3.53 -15.94
C GLY A 55 0.87 5.01 -15.98
N ILE A 56 -0.43 5.26 -16.05
CA ILE A 56 -0.98 6.64 -16.01
C ILE A 56 -0.60 7.35 -14.70
N LEU A 57 -0.62 6.64 -13.57
CA LEU A 57 -0.20 7.19 -12.29
C LEU A 57 1.29 7.57 -12.27
N ALA A 58 2.15 6.76 -12.86
CA ALA A 58 3.58 7.05 -13.00
C ALA A 58 3.81 8.29 -13.88
N ASP A 59 3.09 8.42 -15.00
CA ASP A 59 3.14 9.59 -15.88
C ASP A 59 2.67 10.86 -15.18
N ASN A 60 1.58 10.76 -14.42
CA ASN A 60 1.06 11.88 -13.61
C ASN A 60 2.05 12.32 -12.54
N LEU A 61 2.73 11.35 -11.89
CA LEU A 61 3.78 11.64 -10.93
C LEU A 61 4.99 12.31 -11.59
N HIS A 62 5.41 11.81 -12.75
CA HIS A 62 6.46 12.44 -13.55
C HIS A 62 6.10 13.89 -13.89
N ALA A 63 4.89 14.12 -14.41
CA ALA A 63 4.42 15.46 -14.75
C ALA A 63 4.34 16.38 -13.52
N TYR A 64 3.96 15.86 -12.35
CA TYR A 64 3.97 16.61 -11.10
C TYR A 64 5.37 17.13 -10.73
N TYR A 65 6.38 16.26 -10.78
CA TYR A 65 7.75 16.68 -10.47
C TYR A 65 8.37 17.58 -11.55
N SER A 66 8.17 17.25 -12.83
CA SER A 66 8.73 18.02 -13.95
C SER A 66 8.11 19.42 -14.07
N ASN A 67 6.78 19.53 -13.95
CA ASN A 67 6.07 20.76 -14.28
C ASN A 67 5.81 21.66 -13.07
N LYS A 68 5.45 21.10 -11.91
CA LYS A 68 5.14 21.90 -10.70
C LYS A 68 6.34 22.18 -9.83
N ILE A 69 7.14 21.15 -9.54
CA ILE A 69 8.27 21.28 -8.60
C ILE A 69 9.56 21.69 -9.33
N ARG A 70 9.65 21.42 -10.65
CA ARG A 70 10.83 21.65 -11.50
C ARG A 70 12.09 20.96 -10.97
N THR A 71 11.89 19.79 -10.36
CA THR A 71 13.00 18.97 -9.85
C THR A 71 13.30 17.89 -10.88
N THR A 72 14.52 17.86 -11.39
CA THR A 72 14.98 16.83 -12.33
C THR A 72 15.37 15.52 -11.65
N ASN A 73 15.78 15.57 -10.37
CA ASN A 73 16.30 14.42 -9.63
C ASN A 73 15.34 13.90 -8.55
N TYR A 74 14.11 13.55 -8.93
CA TYR A 74 13.07 13.03 -8.02
C TYR A 74 13.05 11.48 -7.91
N SER A 75 13.92 10.78 -8.64
CA SER A 75 14.01 9.32 -8.63
C SER A 75 14.31 8.73 -7.24
N GLY A 76 15.17 9.39 -6.46
CA GLY A 76 15.47 8.99 -5.08
C GLY A 76 14.24 9.06 -4.17
N ARG A 77 13.39 10.07 -4.39
CA ARG A 77 12.13 10.23 -3.65
C ARG A 77 11.12 9.15 -4.02
N ILE A 78 11.02 8.81 -5.31
CA ILE A 78 10.21 7.66 -5.74
C ILE A 78 10.72 6.36 -5.12
N ALA A 79 12.02 6.11 -5.13
CA ALA A 79 12.59 4.91 -4.52
C ALA A 79 12.25 4.80 -3.02
N GLN A 80 12.28 5.93 -2.30
CA GLN A 80 11.87 5.97 -0.89
C GLN A 80 10.38 5.63 -0.71
N MET A 81 9.49 6.20 -1.54
CA MET A 81 8.06 5.86 -1.54
C MET A 81 7.83 4.37 -1.83
N MET A 82 8.54 3.81 -2.81
CA MET A 82 8.43 2.37 -3.15
C MET A 82 8.92 1.47 -2.02
N LYS A 83 10.01 1.86 -1.34
CA LYS A 83 10.49 1.16 -0.14
C LYS A 83 9.41 1.14 0.95
N ILE A 84 8.75 2.27 1.20
CA ILE A 84 7.67 2.37 2.20
C ILE A 84 6.49 1.48 1.81
N ASN A 85 6.02 1.57 0.57
CA ASN A 85 4.92 0.75 0.08
C ASN A 85 5.23 -0.74 0.22
N ARG A 86 6.47 -1.15 -0.07
CA ARG A 86 6.91 -2.53 0.13
C ARG A 86 6.85 -2.98 1.59
N MET A 87 7.24 -2.12 2.54
CA MET A 87 7.15 -2.43 3.97
C MET A 87 5.68 -2.61 4.40
N ILE A 88 4.78 -1.75 3.92
CA ILE A 88 3.33 -1.85 4.17
C ILE A 88 2.77 -3.16 3.62
N GLU A 89 3.13 -3.54 2.38
CA GLU A 89 2.67 -4.79 1.76
C GLU A 89 3.04 -6.03 2.58
N VAL A 90 4.29 -6.09 3.07
CA VAL A 90 4.79 -7.22 3.85
C VAL A 90 4.02 -7.33 5.17
N GLU A 91 3.87 -6.22 5.88
CA GLU A 91 3.16 -6.22 7.16
C GLU A 91 1.66 -6.51 6.99
N LEU A 92 1.05 -6.02 5.90
CA LEU A 92 -0.35 -6.33 5.59
C LEU A 92 -0.54 -7.82 5.30
N ARG A 93 0.38 -8.46 4.56
CA ARG A 93 0.34 -9.91 4.30
C ARG A 93 0.44 -10.72 5.59
N ASP A 94 1.40 -10.40 6.45
CA ASP A 94 1.54 -11.05 7.77
C ASP A 94 0.24 -10.95 8.58
N ARG A 95 -0.46 -9.81 8.49
CA ARG A 95 -1.73 -9.58 9.20
C ARG A 95 -2.89 -10.36 8.59
N ILE A 96 -2.98 -10.40 7.27
CA ILE A 96 -3.97 -11.18 6.52
C ILE A 96 -3.87 -12.66 6.91
N GLU A 97 -2.67 -13.22 6.94
CA GLU A 97 -2.45 -14.63 7.33
C GLU A 97 -2.84 -14.90 8.79
N LYS A 98 -2.46 -14.01 9.72
CA LYS A 98 -2.85 -14.14 11.13
C LYS A 98 -4.35 -14.01 11.34
N ASN A 99 -5.00 -13.07 10.65
CA ASN A 99 -6.45 -12.89 10.72
C ASN A 99 -7.19 -14.10 10.16
N SER A 100 -6.72 -14.67 9.03
CA SER A 100 -7.28 -15.90 8.47
C SER A 100 -7.26 -17.03 9.50
N LEU A 101 -6.13 -17.23 10.19
CA LEU A 101 -6.02 -18.25 11.24
C LEU A 101 -6.94 -17.96 12.43
N ALA A 102 -6.99 -16.72 12.90
CA ALA A 102 -7.82 -16.34 14.03
C ALA A 102 -9.32 -16.47 13.73
N ASN A 103 -9.75 -16.23 12.50
CA ASN A 103 -11.12 -16.47 12.05
C ASN A 103 -11.47 -17.96 12.06
N VAL A 104 -10.56 -18.85 11.63
CA VAL A 104 -10.76 -20.31 11.68
C VAL A 104 -10.99 -20.82 13.10
N PHE A 105 -10.31 -20.21 14.08
CA PHE A 105 -10.44 -20.57 15.49
C PHE A 105 -11.48 -19.73 16.25
N ASP A 106 -12.26 -18.90 15.55
CA ASP A 106 -13.28 -18.01 16.12
C ASP A 106 -12.76 -17.17 17.31
N LEU A 107 -11.53 -16.67 17.20
CA LEU A 107 -10.86 -15.94 18.29
C LEU A 107 -11.38 -14.50 18.43
N TYR A 108 -12.04 -13.96 17.41
CA TYR A 108 -12.52 -12.59 17.37
C TYR A 108 -14.04 -12.51 17.51
N LYS A 109 -14.52 -11.79 18.53
CA LYS A 109 -15.93 -11.38 18.67
C LYS A 109 -16.18 -9.98 18.08
N VAL A 110 -15.60 -9.70 16.92
CA VAL A 110 -15.78 -8.41 16.25
C VAL A 110 -16.81 -8.59 15.15
N GLU A 111 -17.99 -8.00 15.33
CA GLU A 111 -19.00 -7.92 14.29
C GLU A 111 -18.67 -6.75 13.36
N TYR A 112 -18.31 -7.06 12.12
CA TYR A 112 -18.14 -6.05 11.09
C TYR A 112 -19.49 -5.76 10.44
N SER A 113 -19.77 -4.49 10.18
CA SER A 113 -20.95 -4.12 9.38
C SER A 113 -20.89 -4.73 7.98
N HIS A 114 -19.69 -4.83 7.38
CA HIS A 114 -19.46 -5.37 6.04
C HIS A 114 -18.30 -6.38 6.11
N SER A 115 -18.56 -7.57 6.67
CA SER A 115 -17.53 -8.62 6.79
C SER A 115 -16.94 -9.01 5.44
N GLU A 116 -17.74 -8.94 4.38
CA GLU A 116 -17.38 -9.23 2.98
C GLU A 116 -16.15 -8.45 2.49
N MET A 117 -15.90 -7.24 3.04
CA MET A 117 -14.70 -6.46 2.71
C MET A 117 -13.42 -7.02 3.33
N PHE A 118 -13.54 -7.87 4.33
CA PHE A 118 -12.45 -8.50 5.08
C PHE A 118 -12.43 -10.03 4.92
N ASP A 119 -13.47 -10.60 4.32
CA ASP A 119 -13.58 -12.02 4.00
C ASP A 119 -12.62 -12.32 2.84
N LEU A 120 -11.47 -12.88 3.22
CA LEU A 120 -10.46 -13.41 2.31
C LEU A 120 -10.95 -14.77 1.78
N VAL A 121 -11.84 -14.72 0.79
CA VAL A 121 -12.06 -15.84 -0.14
C VAL A 121 -11.03 -15.79 -1.26
#